data_AF-A0A954K573-F1
#
_entry.id   AF-A0A954K573-F1
#
_cell.length_a   1.000
_cell.length_b   1.000
_cell.length_c   1.000
_cell.angle_alpha   90.00
_cell.angle_beta   90.00
_cell.angle_gamma   90.00
#
_symmetry.space_group_name_H-M   'P 1'
#
loop_
_entity.id
_entity.type
_entity.pdbx_description
1 polymer ?
#
loop_
_entity_poly.entity_id
_entity_poly.type
_entity_poly.pdbx_seq_one_letter_code
_entity_poly.pdbx_strand_id
1 'polypeptide(L)'
;MMTTADSVKPLSGKIHPACLDQERLLKDCKIQYVRRSGPGGQHRNKVETGVVIKHLPTNLIGEASETRQQARNRQVAVFRLRVNLAMEYRLP
;
A
#
# COMPACT_ATOMS: atom_id res chain seq x y z
N MET A 1 -7.68 10.06 -27.90
CA MET A 1 -8.61 9.05 -27.37
C MET A 1 -8.16 8.70 -25.95
N MET A 2 -9.11 8.67 -25.01
CA MET A 2 -9.03 8.20 -23.62
C MET A 2 -8.21 9.05 -22.63
N THR A 3 -8.82 10.10 -22.09
CA THR A 3 -8.52 10.57 -20.73
C THR A 3 -9.18 9.58 -19.77
N THR A 4 -8.39 8.71 -19.13
CA THR A 4 -8.91 7.88 -18.03
C THR A 4 -9.33 8.81 -16.91
N ALA A 5 -10.65 8.96 -16.74
CA ALA A 5 -11.25 9.66 -15.64
C ALA A 5 -10.72 9.04 -14.34
N ASP A 6 -9.85 9.78 -13.66
CA ASP A 6 -9.48 9.55 -12.28
C ASP A 6 -10.74 9.66 -11.44
N SER A 7 -11.43 8.53 -11.30
CA SER A 7 -12.55 8.32 -10.41
C SER A 7 -12.03 8.27 -8.97
N VAL A 8 -11.50 9.41 -8.50
CA VAL A 8 -11.17 9.62 -7.09
C VAL A 8 -12.51 9.62 -6.36
N LYS A 9 -12.90 8.45 -5.85
CA LYS A 9 -14.10 8.32 -5.03
C LYS A 9 -13.90 9.22 -3.80
N PRO A 10 -14.70 10.28 -3.60
CA PRO A 10 -14.56 11.09 -2.41
C PRO A 10 -14.85 10.18 -1.22
N LEU A 11 -13.93 10.14 -0.25
CA LEU A 11 -14.12 9.41 1.00
C LEU A 11 -15.39 9.98 1.65
N SER A 12 -16.47 9.19 1.58
CA SER A 12 -17.79 9.60 2.01
C SER A 12 -17.79 9.78 3.53
N GLY A 13 -17.79 11.06 3.97
CA GLY A 13 -18.27 11.52 5.27
C GLY A 13 -17.53 11.03 6.52
N LYS A 14 -16.58 11.84 7.01
CA LYS A 14 -16.12 11.93 8.42
C LYS A 14 -15.38 10.74 9.06
N ILE A 15 -15.15 9.63 8.37
CA ILE A 15 -14.36 8.52 8.92
C ILE A 15 -12.95 8.56 8.35
N HIS A 16 -11.96 8.67 9.22
CA HIS A 16 -10.55 8.62 8.82
C HIS A 16 -10.23 7.26 8.15
N PRO A 17 -9.58 7.23 6.98
CA PRO A 17 -9.36 6.01 6.21
C PRO A 17 -8.54 4.94 6.95
N ALA A 18 -7.68 5.32 7.90
CA ALA A 18 -6.98 4.34 8.74
C ALA A 18 -7.90 3.55 9.69
N CYS A 19 -9.09 4.09 10.03
CA CYS A 19 -10.07 3.43 10.89
C CYS A 19 -10.96 2.43 10.12
N LEU A 20 -10.89 2.40 8.79
CA LEU A 20 -11.65 1.43 8.00
C LEU A 20 -11.15 0.01 8.24
N ASP A 21 -12.05 -0.97 8.13
CA ASP A 21 -11.68 -2.39 8.11
C ASP A 21 -10.70 -2.68 6.99
N GLN A 22 -9.80 -3.64 7.23
CA GLN A 22 -8.73 -3.97 6.30
C GLN A 22 -9.27 -4.38 4.92
N GLU A 23 -10.36 -5.14 4.85
CA GLU A 23 -10.99 -5.51 3.57
C GLU A 23 -11.49 -4.30 2.80
N ARG A 24 -12.08 -3.33 3.50
CA ARG A 24 -12.62 -2.12 2.88
C ARG A 24 -11.50 -1.20 2.42
N LEU A 25 -10.46 -1.03 3.23
CA LEU A 25 -9.27 -0.27 2.85
C LEU A 25 -8.58 -0.86 1.62
N LEU A 26 -8.44 -2.19 1.57
CA LEU A 26 -7.76 -2.87 0.47
C LEU A 26 -8.53 -2.81 -0.86
N LYS A 27 -9.86 -2.65 -0.85
CA LYS A 27 -10.66 -2.46 -2.08
C LYS A 27 -10.25 -1.20 -2.85
N ASP A 28 -9.87 -0.16 -2.12
CA ASP A 28 -9.43 1.12 -2.69
C ASP A 28 -7.90 1.19 -2.86
N CYS A 29 -7.19 0.08 -2.63
CA CYS A 29 -5.75 -0.02 -2.77
C CYS A 29 -5.34 -0.80 -4.02
N LYS A 30 -4.31 -0.30 -4.71
CA LYS A 30 -3.59 -1.04 -5.73
C LYS A 30 -2.37 -1.72 -5.11
N ILE A 31 -2.36 -3.05 -5.13
CA ILE A 31 -1.23 -3.87 -4.64
C ILE A 31 -0.33 -4.22 -5.83
N GLN A 32 0.97 -4.03 -5.66
CA GLN A 32 2.00 -4.40 -6.61
C GLN A 32 3.08 -5.23 -5.90
N TYR A 33 3.53 -6.29 -6.56
CA TYR A 33 4.64 -7.10 -6.08
C TYR A 33 5.90 -6.65 -6.82
N VAL A 34 6.99 -6.46 -6.07
CA VAL A 34 8.22 -5.91 -6.60
C VAL A 34 9.41 -6.75 -6.20
N ARG A 35 10.34 -6.91 -7.15
CA ARG A 35 11.67 -7.44 -6.87
C ARG A 35 12.59 -6.31 -6.45
N ARG A 36 13.01 -6.28 -5.20
CA ARG A 36 14.06 -5.35 -4.75
C ARG A 36 15.42 -6.05 -4.93
N SER A 37 16.19 -5.63 -5.91
CA SER A 37 17.61 -5.97 -6.02
C SER A 37 18.38 -5.12 -5.00
N GLY A 38 19.08 -5.77 -4.08
CA GLY A 38 19.98 -5.10 -3.14
C GLY A 38 21.30 -5.85 -3.01
N PRO A 39 22.32 -5.29 -2.33
CA PRO A 39 23.66 -5.88 -2.18
C PRO A 39 23.69 -7.12 -1.25
N GLY A 40 22.62 -7.90 -1.19
CA GLY A 40 22.57 -9.21 -0.54
C GLY A 40 22.85 -10.30 -1.57
N GLY A 41 23.69 -11.28 -1.20
CA GLY A 41 24.11 -12.39 -2.06
C GLY A 41 22.96 -13.19 -2.70
N GLN A 42 23.33 -14.18 -3.51
CA GLN A 42 22.47 -14.93 -4.45
C GLN A 42 21.07 -15.33 -3.93
N HIS A 43 20.91 -15.56 -2.62
CA HIS A 43 19.63 -15.94 -2.01
C HIS A 43 18.57 -14.83 -2.00
N ARG A 44 18.94 -13.55 -1.91
CA ARG A 44 17.98 -12.43 -1.77
C ARG A 44 17.35 -11.98 -3.09
N ASN A 45 17.97 -12.34 -4.23
CA ASN A 45 17.67 -11.73 -5.54
C ASN A 45 16.66 -12.50 -6.40
N LYS A 46 16.21 -13.69 -5.97
CA LYS A 46 15.42 -14.58 -6.85
C LYS A 46 13.89 -14.49 -6.65
N VAL A 47 13.40 -13.92 -5.56
CA VAL A 47 11.96 -13.96 -5.23
C VAL A 47 11.39 -12.54 -5.13
N GLU A 48 10.25 -12.32 -5.78
CA GLU A 48 9.46 -11.07 -5.74
C GLU A 48 8.73 -10.93 -4.40
N THR A 49 9.49 -10.79 -3.31
CA THR A 49 8.91 -10.74 -1.96
C THR A 49 8.45 -9.35 -1.55
N GLY A 50 8.90 -8.31 -2.26
CA GLY A 50 8.52 -6.94 -1.98
C GLY A 50 7.05 -6.69 -2.29
N VAL A 51 6.36 -5.99 -1.40
CA VAL A 51 4.96 -5.61 -1.56
C VAL A 51 4.85 -4.10 -1.46
N VAL A 52 4.20 -3.49 -2.45
CA VAL A 52 3.87 -2.06 -2.48
C VAL A 52 2.36 -1.94 -2.57
N ILE A 53 1.76 -1.17 -1.67
CA ILE A 53 0.32 -0.93 -1.61
C ILE A 53 0.09 0.56 -1.72
N LYS A 54 -0.59 1.00 -2.80
CA LYS A 54 -0.97 2.40 -3.01
C LYS A 54 -2.47 2.56 -2.78
N HIS A 55 -2.84 3.43 -1.85
CA HIS A 55 -4.24 3.83 -1.68
C HIS A 55 -4.60 4.87 -2.74
N LEU A 56 -5.56 4.56 -3.60
CA LEU A 56 -5.91 5.40 -4.74
C LEU A 56 -6.50 6.76 -4.34
N PRO A 57 -7.44 6.86 -3.38
CA PRO A 57 -8.10 8.14 -3.13
C PRO A 57 -7.22 9.15 -2.36
N THR A 58 -6.23 8.69 -1.59
CA THR A 58 -5.28 9.59 -0.89
C THR A 58 -3.90 9.65 -1.53
N ASN A 59 -3.63 8.83 -2.55
CA ASN A 59 -2.31 8.64 -3.18
C ASN A 59 -1.17 8.20 -2.24
N LEU A 60 -1.46 7.84 -0.99
CA LEU A 60 -0.46 7.37 -0.03
C LEU A 60 -0.04 5.93 -0.32
N ILE A 61 1.22 5.61 0.03
CA ILE A 61 1.85 4.33 -0.30
C ILE A 61 2.41 3.71 0.97
N GLY A 62 2.22 2.41 1.14
CA GLY A 62 2.93 1.58 2.11
C GLY A 62 3.72 0.49 1.40
N GLU A 63 5.02 0.39 1.65
CA GLU A 63 5.88 -0.64 1.07
C GLU A 63 6.62 -1.46 2.13
N ALA A 64 6.86 -2.75 1.84
CA ALA A 64 7.66 -3.62 2.70
C ALA A 64 8.39 -4.68 1.87
N SER A 65 9.67 -4.92 2.20
CA SER A 65 10.55 -5.87 1.51
C SER A 65 11.58 -6.52 2.45
N GLU A 66 11.27 -6.56 3.74
CA GLU A 66 12.21 -6.92 4.80
C GLU A 66 12.46 -8.42 4.87
N THR A 67 11.41 -9.21 4.62
CA THR A 67 11.46 -10.66 4.77
C THR A 67 11.39 -11.39 3.43
N ARG A 68 11.79 -12.66 3.44
CA ARG A 68 11.65 -13.56 2.28
C ARG A 68 10.20 -14.03 2.05
N GLN A 69 9.28 -13.68 2.95
CA GLN A 69 7.89 -14.11 2.90
C GLN A 69 7.00 -12.96 2.44
N GLN A 70 6.39 -13.12 1.26
CA GLN A 70 5.47 -12.13 0.68
C GLN A 70 4.28 -11.82 1.60
N ALA A 71 3.71 -12.84 2.26
CA ALA A 71 2.58 -12.65 3.18
C ALA A 71 2.93 -11.74 4.37
N ARG A 72 4.12 -11.93 4.96
CA ARG A 72 4.61 -11.10 6.06
C ARG A 72 4.87 -9.68 5.59
N ASN A 73 5.50 -9.51 4.42
CA ASN A 73 5.70 -8.20 3.82
C ASN A 73 4.35 -7.52 3.49
N ARG A 74 3.32 -8.25 3.05
CA ARG A 74 1.98 -7.69 2.82
C ARG A 74 1.37 -7.12 4.11
N GLN A 75 1.47 -7.84 5.22
CA GLN A 75 0.97 -7.37 6.52
C GLN A 75 1.70 -6.08 6.96
N VAL A 76 3.02 -6.05 6.82
CA VAL A 76 3.84 -4.86 7.15
C VAL A 76 3.50 -3.69 6.22
N ALA A 77 3.31 -3.93 4.92
CA ALA A 77 2.94 -2.89 3.96
C ALA A 77 1.57 -2.27 4.28
N VAL A 78 0.58 -3.09 4.68
CA VAL A 78 -0.74 -2.60 5.14
C VAL A 78 -0.60 -1.76 6.41
N PHE A 79 0.19 -2.23 7.38
CA PHE A 79 0.44 -1.48 8.61
C PHE A 79 1.08 -0.11 8.31
N ARG A 80 2.12 -0.07 7.46
CA ARG A 80 2.78 1.17 7.03
C ARG A 80 1.82 2.11 6.31
N LEU A 81 0.99 1.59 5.42
CA LEU A 81 -0.02 2.39 4.74
C LEU A 81 -0.98 3.04 5.75
N ARG A 82 -1.44 2.31 6.77
CA ARG A 82 -2.30 2.85 7.84
C ARG A 82 -1.63 3.94 8.65
N VAL A 83 -0.36 3.78 9.00
CA VAL A 83 0.42 4.82 9.69
C VAL A 83 0.53 6.07 8.82
N ASN A 84 0.87 5.91 7.54
CA ASN A 84 0.96 7.03 6.61
C ASN A 84 -0.38 7.75 6.46
N LEU A 85 -1.48 7.00 6.36
CA LEU A 85 -2.82 7.57 6.38
C LEU A 85 -3.07 8.37 7.65
N ALA A 86 -2.78 7.82 8.83
CA ALA A 86 -3.02 8.50 10.11
C ALA A 86 -2.19 9.78 10.32
N MET A 87 -0.98 9.82 9.77
CA MET A 87 -0.08 10.97 9.91
C MET A 87 -0.39 12.07 8.89
N GLU A 88 -0.56 11.71 7.63
CA GLU A 88 -0.68 12.64 6.51
C GLU A 88 -2.13 13.09 6.28
N TYR A 89 -3.11 12.21 6.50
CA TYR A 89 -4.51 12.52 6.28
C TYR A 89 -5.15 13.10 7.56
N ARG A 90 -4.66 14.27 8.00
CA ARG A 90 -5.40 15.05 9.01
C ARG A 90 -6.63 15.66 8.34
N LEU A 91 -7.81 15.21 8.74
CA LEU A 91 -9.05 15.88 8.40
C LEU A 91 -8.96 17.34 8.89
N PRO A 92 -9.21 18.34 8.02
CA PRO A 92 -9.38 19.71 8.47
C PRO A 92 -10.64 19.85 9.34
#